data_AF-A0A965UC65-F1
#
_entry.id   AF-A0A965UC65-F1
#
_cell.length_a   1.000
_cell.length_b   1.000
_cell.length_c   1.000
_cell.angle_alpha   90.00
_cell.angle_beta   90.00
_cell.angle_gamma   90.00
#
_symmetry.space_group_name_H-M   'P 1'
#
loop_
_entity.id
_entity.type
_entity.pdbx_description
1 polymer ?
#
loop_
_entity_poly.entity_id
_entity_poly.type
_entity_poly.pdbx_seq_one_letter_code
_entity_poly.pdbx_strand_id
1 'polypeptide(L)'
;MFANTNLAQEQSLGHMMVLRTGPEYEALREKYADYLKSKQRAITKTVDLFCRIKDTEQAEEVATVFYATRQVKAAQLHATEQDIFDYITAWKKQWNTPQKREAVASAIRHLVMLRWVGAEFSQSLPVPEDVF
;
A
#
# COMPACT_ATOMS: atom_id res chain seq x y z
N MET A 1 14.03 -13.23 -9.63
CA MET A 1 13.84 -14.65 -9.26
C MET A 1 12.63 -15.30 -9.95
N PHE A 2 11.52 -14.59 -10.21
CA PHE A 2 10.32 -15.16 -10.87
C PHE A 2 10.49 -15.56 -12.35
N ALA A 3 11.25 -14.79 -13.14
CA ALA A 3 11.50 -15.09 -14.56
C ALA A 3 12.31 -16.40 -14.76
N ASN A 4 13.22 -16.74 -13.84
CA ASN A 4 14.03 -17.97 -13.91
C ASN A 4 13.23 -19.26 -13.72
N THR A 5 12.00 -19.17 -13.20
CA THR A 5 11.10 -20.30 -12.95
C THR A 5 9.87 -20.29 -13.87
N ASN A 6 9.86 -19.44 -14.92
CA ASN A 6 8.73 -19.24 -15.83
C ASN A 6 7.39 -18.95 -15.12
N LEU A 7 7.44 -18.36 -13.92
CA LEU A 7 6.25 -18.03 -13.14
C LEU A 7 5.60 -16.73 -13.62
N ALA A 8 6.42 -15.81 -14.13
CA ALA A 8 5.99 -14.56 -14.72
C ALA A 8 6.80 -14.31 -15.98
N GLN A 9 6.15 -13.76 -17.00
CA GLN A 9 6.74 -13.43 -18.28
C GLN A 9 6.45 -11.98 -18.63
N GLU A 10 7.47 -11.31 -19.15
CA GLU A 10 7.34 -9.96 -19.70
C GLU A 10 6.99 -10.08 -21.18
N GLN A 11 5.94 -9.41 -21.61
CA GLN A 11 5.52 -9.33 -23.00
C GLN A 11 5.56 -7.88 -23.44
N SER A 12 6.28 -7.59 -24.52
CA SER A 12 6.27 -6.25 -25.13
C SER A 12 4.97 -6.04 -25.93
N LEU A 13 4.29 -4.94 -25.64
CA LEU A 13 3.16 -4.40 -26.41
C LEU A 13 3.61 -3.06 -27.03
N GLY A 14 4.65 -3.13 -27.88
CA GLY A 14 5.26 -1.95 -28.49
C GLY A 14 6.25 -1.25 -27.54
N HIS A 15 5.93 -0.02 -27.12
CA HIS A 15 6.73 0.71 -26.13
C HIS A 15 6.39 0.37 -24.67
N MET A 16 5.36 -0.46 -24.44
CA MET A 16 4.96 -0.89 -23.10
C MET A 16 5.40 -2.33 -22.83
N MET A 17 5.80 -2.62 -21.59
CA MET A 17 5.96 -3.98 -21.10
C MET A 17 4.77 -4.35 -20.23
N VAL A 18 4.15 -5.50 -20.50
CA VAL A 18 3.13 -6.10 -19.62
C VAL A 18 3.71 -7.34 -18.96
N LEU A 19 3.48 -7.47 -17.65
CA LEU A 19 3.82 -8.68 -16.91
C LEU A 19 2.59 -9.60 -16.90
N ARG A 20 2.77 -10.85 -17.34
CA ARG A 20 1.74 -11.89 -17.29
C ARG A 20 2.23 -13.07 -16.47
N THR A 21 1.30 -13.90 -15.99
CA THR A 21 1.65 -15.22 -15.47
C THR A 21 2.27 -16.06 -16.58
N GLY A 22 3.35 -16.77 -16.26
CA GLY A 22 3.97 -17.71 -17.17
C GLY A 22 3.28 -19.09 -17.14
N PRO A 23 3.65 -20.00 -18.05
CA PRO A 23 2.98 -21.29 -18.24
C PRO A 23 2.98 -22.18 -16.98
N GLU A 24 4.02 -22.06 -16.17
CA GLU A 24 4.30 -22.93 -15.03
C GLU A 24 3.52 -22.49 -13.79
N TYR A 25 2.86 -21.32 -13.85
CA TYR A 25 2.06 -20.78 -12.75
C TYR A 25 0.93 -21.72 -12.36
N GLU A 26 0.18 -22.29 -13.32
CA GLU A 26 -0.98 -23.13 -13.00
C GLU A 26 -0.56 -24.41 -12.26
N ALA A 27 0.46 -25.11 -12.78
CA ALA A 27 0.99 -26.32 -12.17
C ALA A 27 1.56 -26.06 -10.77
N LEU A 28 2.29 -24.96 -10.58
CA LEU A 28 2.83 -24.59 -9.27
C LEU A 28 1.73 -24.15 -8.30
N ARG A 29 0.70 -23.45 -8.77
CA ARG A 29 -0.45 -23.06 -7.95
C ARG A 29 -1.22 -24.28 -7.46
N GLU A 30 -1.40 -25.30 -8.29
CA GLU A 30 -2.03 -26.56 -7.90
C GLU A 30 -1.15 -27.32 -6.89
N LYS A 31 0.15 -27.47 -7.18
CA LYS A 31 1.11 -28.12 -6.27
C LYS A 31 1.14 -27.50 -4.87
N TYR A 32 1.00 -26.19 -4.76
CA TYR A 32 1.03 -25.45 -3.50
C TYR A 32 -0.36 -25.02 -3.01
N ALA A 33 -1.44 -25.62 -3.51
CA ALA A 33 -2.81 -25.19 -3.22
C ALA A 33 -3.11 -25.10 -1.71
N ASP A 34 -2.73 -26.12 -0.93
CA ASP A 34 -2.95 -26.14 0.51
C ASP A 34 -2.16 -25.04 1.24
N TYR A 35 -0.92 -24.81 0.82
CA TYR A 35 -0.10 -23.73 1.35
C TYR A 35 -0.72 -22.36 1.04
N LEU A 36 -1.14 -22.13 -0.21
CA LEU A 36 -1.81 -20.89 -0.62
C LEU A 36 -3.11 -20.68 0.13
N LYS A 37 -3.90 -21.74 0.32
CA LYS A 37 -5.13 -21.72 1.13
C LYS A 37 -4.85 -21.32 2.58
N SER A 38 -3.76 -21.81 3.18
CA SER A 38 -3.34 -21.41 4.53
C SER A 38 -2.98 -19.92 4.64
N LYS A 39 -2.59 -19.29 3.51
CA LYS A 39 -2.23 -17.87 3.42
C LYS A 39 -3.33 -17.00 2.79
N GLN A 40 -4.52 -17.56 2.53
CA GLN A 40 -5.57 -16.88 1.77
C GLN A 40 -5.91 -15.51 2.33
N ARG A 41 -5.97 -15.36 3.65
CA ARG A 41 -6.23 -14.06 4.30
C ARG A 41 -5.19 -13.00 3.93
N ALA A 42 -3.90 -13.35 3.97
CA ALA A 42 -2.83 -12.42 3.61
C ALA A 42 -2.86 -12.10 2.11
N ILE A 43 -3.09 -13.10 1.27
CA ILE A 43 -3.21 -12.92 -0.19
C ILE A 43 -4.37 -11.99 -0.52
N THR A 44 -5.58 -12.29 -0.03
CA THR A 44 -6.78 -11.46 -0.25
C THR A 44 -6.56 -10.03 0.24
N LYS A 45 -5.95 -9.87 1.43
CA LYS A 45 -5.63 -8.55 1.96
C LYS A 45 -4.70 -7.82 0.99
N THR A 46 -3.55 -8.40 0.64
CA THR A 46 -2.61 -7.80 -0.35
C THR A 46 -3.29 -7.44 -1.66
N VAL A 47 -4.09 -8.32 -2.25
CA VAL A 47 -4.83 -8.02 -3.49
C VAL A 47 -5.77 -6.82 -3.30
N ASP A 48 -6.52 -6.74 -2.20
CA ASP A 48 -7.39 -5.60 -1.90
C ASP A 48 -6.63 -4.26 -1.88
N LEU A 49 -5.45 -4.20 -1.26
CA LEU A 49 -4.63 -2.98 -1.26
C LEU A 49 -4.15 -2.61 -2.66
N PHE A 50 -3.59 -3.57 -3.40
CA PHE A 50 -3.07 -3.29 -4.74
C PHE A 50 -4.18 -2.90 -5.72
N CYS A 51 -5.39 -3.45 -5.58
CA CYS A 51 -6.55 -3.05 -6.39
C CYS A 51 -7.04 -1.61 -6.11
N ARG A 52 -6.72 -1.04 -4.94
CA ARG A 52 -7.07 0.34 -4.58
C ARG A 52 -6.09 1.37 -5.15
N ILE A 53 -4.85 0.98 -5.44
CA ILE A 53 -3.82 1.82 -6.03
C ILE A 53 -4.08 1.95 -7.54
N LYS A 54 -4.36 3.17 -8.01
CA LYS A 54 -4.72 3.45 -9.41
C LYS A 54 -3.56 3.94 -10.26
N ASP A 55 -2.58 4.58 -9.64
CA ASP A 55 -1.45 5.19 -10.32
C ASP A 55 -0.20 5.18 -9.43
N THR A 56 0.90 5.66 -9.98
CA THR A 56 2.19 5.72 -9.27
C THR A 56 2.20 6.74 -8.14
N GLU A 57 1.34 7.76 -8.19
CA GLU A 57 1.26 8.78 -7.15
C GLU A 57 0.64 8.19 -5.87
N GLN A 58 -0.48 7.47 -6.00
CA GLN A 58 -1.10 6.73 -4.90
C GLN A 58 -0.18 5.64 -4.35
N ALA A 59 0.58 4.97 -5.22
CA ALA A 59 1.57 3.99 -4.78
C ALA A 59 2.64 4.64 -3.90
N GLU A 60 3.12 5.83 -4.28
CA GLU A 60 4.09 6.60 -3.50
C GLU A 60 3.51 7.05 -2.14
N GLU A 61 2.25 7.51 -2.11
CA GLU A 61 1.55 7.87 -0.87
C GLU A 61 1.47 6.68 0.08
N VAL A 62 0.96 5.54 -0.38
CA VAL A 62 0.82 4.32 0.42
C VAL A 62 2.17 3.88 0.97
N ALA A 63 3.21 3.80 0.13
CA ALA A 63 4.55 3.43 0.55
C ALA A 63 5.12 4.41 1.59
N THR A 64 4.87 5.71 1.40
CA THR A 64 5.29 6.76 2.32
C THR A 64 4.60 6.61 3.68
N VAL A 65 3.30 6.31 3.72
CA VAL A 65 2.56 6.08 4.96
C VAL A 65 3.11 4.86 5.70
N PHE A 66 3.33 3.73 5.02
CA PHE A 66 3.95 2.56 5.64
C PHE A 66 5.31 2.86 6.27
N TYR A 67 6.15 3.63 5.56
CA TYR A 67 7.45 4.04 6.07
C TYR A 67 7.29 4.96 7.30
N ALA A 68 6.48 6.01 7.19
CA ALA A 68 6.27 6.98 8.26
C ALA A 68 5.71 6.34 9.52
N THR A 69 4.72 5.44 9.41
CA THR A 69 4.19 4.70 10.58
C THR A 69 5.29 3.93 11.30
N ARG A 70 6.21 3.27 10.57
CA ARG A 70 7.33 2.54 11.19
C ARG A 70 8.28 3.47 11.93
N GLN A 71 8.56 4.64 11.36
CA GLN A 71 9.44 5.64 11.98
C GLN A 71 8.81 6.24 13.24
N VAL A 72 7.54 6.66 13.17
CA VAL A 72 6.82 7.19 14.33
C VAL A 72 6.73 6.13 15.44
N LYS A 73 6.38 4.89 15.11
CA LYS A 73 6.30 3.80 16.10
C LYS A 73 7.64 3.37 16.69
N ALA A 74 8.75 3.66 16.02
CA ALA A 74 10.08 3.45 16.60
C ALA A 74 10.40 4.49 17.68
N ALA A 75 9.80 5.68 17.60
CA ALA A 75 10.01 6.77 18.55
C ALA A 75 8.97 6.81 19.68
N GLN A 76 7.73 6.37 19.45
CA GLN A 76 6.65 6.38 20.43
C GLN A 76 5.74 5.15 20.33
N LEU A 77 5.21 4.69 21.47
CA LEU A 77 4.38 3.49 21.54
C LEU A 77 2.96 3.71 20.96
N HIS A 78 2.36 4.85 21.29
CA HIS A 78 1.02 5.25 20.87
C HIS A 78 1.12 6.27 19.75
N ALA A 79 1.22 5.79 18.51
CA ALA A 79 1.24 6.63 17.32
C ALA A 79 -0.20 6.95 16.89
N THR A 80 -0.53 8.23 16.76
CA THR A 80 -1.81 8.68 16.18
C THR A 80 -1.70 8.86 14.67
N GLU A 81 -2.84 8.96 13.99
CA GLU A 81 -2.88 9.35 12.56
C GLU A 81 -2.22 10.71 12.32
N GLN A 82 -2.38 11.66 13.26
CA GLN A 82 -1.80 13.00 13.16
C GLN A 82 -0.27 12.94 13.23
N ASP A 83 0.30 12.14 14.12
CA ASP A 83 1.76 12.01 14.24
C ASP A 83 2.39 11.51 12.93
N ILE A 84 1.72 10.57 12.25
CA ILE A 84 2.15 10.06 10.94
C ILE A 84 2.07 11.17 9.89
N PHE A 85 0.98 11.92 9.87
CA PHE A 85 0.78 13.03 8.95
C PHE A 85 1.83 14.13 9.14
N ASP A 86 2.09 14.52 10.39
CA ASP A 86 3.08 15.55 10.75
C ASP A 86 4.49 15.10 10.38
N TYR A 87 4.82 13.83 10.62
CA TYR A 87 6.09 13.25 10.18
C TYR A 87 6.27 13.35 8.65
N ILE A 88 5.24 12.98 7.88
CA ILE A 88 5.31 13.00 6.41
C ILE A 88 5.47 14.44 5.90
N THR A 89 4.66 15.38 6.41
CA THR A 89 4.67 16.77 5.95
C THR A 89 5.95 17.52 6.35
N ALA A 90 6.55 17.19 7.49
CA ALA A 90 7.85 17.71 7.90
C ALA A 90 8.99 17.22 6.98
N TRP A 91 8.96 15.94 6.58
CA TRP A 91 9.98 15.33 5.73
C TRP A 91 9.82 15.71 4.24
N LYS A 92 8.62 15.51 3.68
CA LYS A 92 8.32 15.75 2.26
C LYS A 92 7.72 17.15 2.09
N LYS A 93 8.53 18.18 2.29
CA LYS A 93 8.11 19.60 2.23
C LYS A 93 7.34 19.97 0.94
N GLN A 94 7.69 19.36 -0.19
CA GLN A 94 7.01 19.55 -1.48
C GLN A 94 5.55 19.07 -1.50
N TRP A 95 5.14 18.22 -0.54
CA TRP A 95 3.77 17.73 -0.36
C TRP A 95 2.93 18.65 0.52
N ASN A 96 3.47 19.81 0.93
CA ASN A 96 2.76 20.81 1.71
C ASN A 96 1.84 21.70 0.85
N THR A 97 1.17 21.11 -0.13
CA THR A 97 0.07 21.76 -0.87
C THR A 97 -1.26 21.30 -0.29
N PRO A 98 -2.33 22.12 -0.32
CA PRO A 98 -3.62 21.74 0.25
C PRO A 98 -4.13 20.38 -0.26
N GLN A 99 -4.08 20.17 -1.58
CA GLN A 99 -4.58 18.97 -2.24
C GLN A 99 -3.77 17.73 -1.83
N LYS A 100 -2.43 17.85 -1.76
CA LYS A 100 -1.58 16.70 -1.41
C LYS A 100 -1.70 16.35 0.07
N ARG A 101 -1.89 17.35 0.94
CA ARG A 101 -2.16 17.13 2.36
C ARG A 101 -3.45 16.33 2.56
N GLU A 102 -4.53 16.69 1.89
CA GLU A 102 -5.80 15.97 1.94
C GLU A 102 -5.67 14.53 1.42
N ALA A 103 -4.96 14.34 0.29
CA ALA A 103 -4.70 13.01 -0.26
C ALA A 103 -3.92 12.12 0.71
N VAL A 104 -2.84 12.65 1.32
CA VAL A 104 -2.03 11.93 2.31
C VAL A 104 -2.84 11.63 3.57
N ALA A 105 -3.60 12.59 4.09
CA ALA A 105 -4.47 12.39 5.24
C ALA A 105 -5.51 11.28 4.98
N SER A 106 -6.13 11.30 3.80
CA SER A 106 -7.09 10.26 3.37
C SER A 106 -6.42 8.90 3.26
N ALA A 107 -5.22 8.83 2.67
CA ALA A 107 -4.45 7.59 2.56
C ALA A 107 -4.11 7.01 3.95
N ILE A 108 -3.70 7.85 4.91
CA ILE A 108 -3.45 7.44 6.30
C ILE A 108 -4.72 6.84 6.91
N ARG A 109 -5.83 7.57 6.90
CA ARG A 109 -7.12 7.14 7.48
C ARG A 109 -7.58 5.82 6.86
N HIS A 110 -7.55 5.69 5.53
CA HIS A 110 -7.93 4.47 4.84
C HIS A 110 -7.07 3.27 5.24
N LEU A 111 -5.74 3.45 5.32
CA LEU A 111 -4.83 2.38 5.71
C LEU A 111 -5.03 1.98 7.18
N VAL A 112 -5.34 2.92 8.07
CA VAL A 112 -5.66 2.63 9.47
C VAL A 112 -6.98 1.86 9.59
N MET A 113 -8.04 2.33 8.92
CA MET A 113 -9.36 1.69 8.94
C MET A 113 -9.32 0.26 8.38
N LEU A 114 -8.55 0.03 7.31
CA LEU A 114 -8.32 -1.30 6.73
C LEU A 114 -7.32 -2.16 7.53
N ARG A 115 -6.81 -1.64 8.65
CA ARG A 115 -5.80 -2.26 9.53
C ARG A 115 -4.52 -2.64 8.77
N TRP A 116 -4.16 -1.87 7.76
CA TRP A 116 -2.88 -1.98 7.04
C TRP A 116 -1.73 -1.39 7.83
N VAL A 117 -2.00 -0.26 8.48
CA VAL A 117 -1.10 0.36 9.44
C VAL A 117 -1.84 0.47 10.77
N GLY A 118 -1.10 0.37 11.87
CA GLY A 118 -1.69 0.58 13.20
C GLY A 118 -1.41 1.99 13.65
N ALA A 119 -2.45 2.76 13.91
CA ALA A 119 -2.38 4.07 14.55
C ALA A 119 -3.70 4.33 15.29
N GLU A 120 -3.66 5.22 16.27
CA GLU A 120 -4.86 5.69 16.96
C GLU A 120 -5.55 6.77 16.12
N PHE A 121 -6.89 6.71 16.09
CA PHE A 121 -7.70 7.68 15.36
C PHE A 121 -7.41 9.11 15.84
N SER A 122 -7.28 10.04 14.91
CA SER A 122 -7.16 11.46 15.24
C SER A 122 -8.27 12.29 14.61
N GLN A 123 -8.95 13.08 15.44
CA GLN A 123 -9.93 14.08 15.00
C GLN A 123 -9.26 15.28 14.32
N SER A 124 -7.97 15.54 14.60
CA SER A 124 -7.24 16.67 14.03
C SER A 124 -6.73 16.42 12.62
N LEU A 125 -6.81 15.17 12.14
CA LEU A 125 -6.32 14.78 10.83
C LEU A 125 -7.15 15.48 9.74
N PRO A 126 -6.53 16.22 8.80
CA PRO A 126 -7.25 17.02 7.80
C PRO A 126 -7.79 16.15 6.65
N VAL A 127 -8.73 15.27 6.95
CA VAL A 127 -9.46 14.47 5.97
C VAL A 127 -10.69 15.25 5.51
N PRO A 128 -11.01 15.31 4.20
CA PRO A 128 -12.23 15.94 3.72
C PRO A 128 -13.48 15.27 4.34
N GLU A 129 -14.51 16.06 4.66
CA GLU A 129 -15.74 15.56 5.33
C GLU A 129 -16.55 14.58 4.44
N ASP A 130 -16.29 14.56 3.12
CA ASP A 130 -17.07 13.82 2.12
C ASP A 130 -16.53 12.41 1.77
N VAL A 131 -15.58 11.86 2.52
CA VAL A 131 -14.86 10.61 2.15
C VAL A 131 -15.44 9.34 2.80
N PHE A 132 -16.71 9.35 3.23
CA PHE A 132 -17.40 8.16 3.75
C PHE A 132 -18.60 7.74 2.90
#